data_AF-A0A6V8PJ09-F1
#
_entry.id   AF-A0A6V8PJ09-F1
#
_cell.length_a   1.000
_cell.length_b   1.000
_cell.length_c   1.000
_cell.angle_alpha   90.00
_cell.angle_beta   90.00
_cell.angle_gamma   90.00
#
_symmetry.space_group_name_H-M   'P 1'
#
loop_
_entity.id
_entity.type
_entity.pdbx_description
1 polymer ?
#
loop_
_entity_poly.entity_id
_entity_poly.type
_entity_poly.pdbx_seq_one_letter_code
_entity_poly.pdbx_strand_id
1 'polypeptide(L)'
;MTTTFESDFYTVEEAAKILHVSVSTIWRWIEAERLRAYRVGPRRIRIKKEDLSSVIQPAKIRKEEMAMWDMKGKGGSVRPMSANQAPDQATAIRKVLALREKILARRGGRLLPGSSADLIKEAREERTAEL
;
A
#
# COMPACT_ATOMS: atom_id res chain seq x y z
N MET A 1 19.55 21.21 -38.18
CA MET A 1 18.19 21.15 -37.61
C MET A 1 17.62 19.78 -37.92
N THR A 2 17.59 18.86 -36.96
CA THR A 2 17.03 17.52 -37.15
C THR A 2 15.54 17.56 -36.82
N THR A 3 14.70 17.64 -37.86
CA THR A 3 13.25 17.55 -37.72
C THR A 3 12.89 16.10 -37.43
N THR A 4 12.78 15.75 -36.15
CA THR A 4 12.25 14.46 -35.71
C THR A 4 10.76 14.43 -36.05
N PHE A 5 10.37 13.62 -37.03
CA PHE A 5 8.95 13.29 -37.25
C PHE A 5 8.49 12.45 -36.04
N GLU A 6 8.00 13.11 -35.00
CA GLU A 6 7.35 12.43 -33.88
C GLU A 6 6.09 11.76 -34.44
N SER A 7 6.00 10.44 -34.30
CA SER A 7 4.75 9.74 -34.56
C SER A 7 3.71 10.20 -33.54
N ASP A 8 2.66 10.89 -33.98
CA ASP A 8 1.57 11.46 -33.15
C ASP A 8 0.76 10.43 -32.35
N PHE A 9 1.09 9.14 -32.51
CA PHE A 9 0.34 8.02 -31.97
C PHE A 9 1.24 7.08 -31.17
N TYR A 10 0.75 6.71 -29.99
CA TYR A 10 1.33 5.70 -29.13
C TYR A 10 0.53 4.39 -29.21
N THR A 11 1.24 3.27 -29.01
CA THR A 11 0.64 2.01 -28.58
C THR A 11 0.13 2.12 -27.14
N VAL A 12 -0.69 1.15 -26.74
CA VAL A 12 -1.11 0.97 -25.34
C VAL A 12 0.10 0.76 -24.41
N GLU A 13 1.12 0.04 -24.89
CA GLU A 13 2.34 -0.25 -24.11
C GLU A 13 3.22 1.00 -23.93
N GLU A 14 3.37 1.82 -24.97
CA GLU A 14 4.08 3.10 -24.89
C GLU A 14 3.35 4.08 -23.96
N ALA A 15 2.03 4.19 -24.08
CA ALA A 15 1.21 5.02 -23.19
C ALA A 15 1.38 4.60 -21.72
N ALA A 16 1.39 3.29 -21.45
CA ALA A 16 1.62 2.76 -20.11
C ALA A 16 3.01 3.13 -19.56
N LYS A 17 4.05 3.04 -20.39
CA LYS A 17 5.42 3.43 -20.03
C LYS A 17 5.53 4.93 -19.73
N ILE A 18 4.94 5.78 -20.58
CA ILE A 18 4.97 7.24 -20.43
C ILE A 18 4.29 7.68 -19.12
N LEU A 19 3.15 7.08 -18.80
CA LEU A 19 2.39 7.40 -17.59
C LEU A 19 2.84 6.62 -16.35
N HIS A 20 3.82 5.72 -16.49
CA HIS A 20 4.28 4.83 -15.42
C HIS A 20 3.15 4.04 -14.73
N VAL A 21 2.17 3.57 -15.52
CA VAL A 21 1.06 2.73 -15.06
C VAL A 21 1.11 1.36 -15.72
N SER A 22 0.31 0.41 -15.22
CA SER A 22 0.17 -0.89 -15.88
C SER A 22 -0.57 -0.78 -17.21
N VAL A 23 -0.26 -1.66 -18.15
CA VAL A 23 -1.01 -1.82 -19.43
C VAL A 23 -2.50 -2.06 -19.15
N SER A 24 -2.83 -2.83 -18.12
CA SER A 24 -4.21 -3.07 -17.69
C SER A 24 -4.95 -1.81 -17.24
N THR A 25 -4.23 -0.83 -16.67
CA THR A 25 -4.82 0.46 -16.28
C THR A 25 -5.19 1.29 -17.51
N ILE A 26 -4.35 1.27 -18.55
CA ILE A 26 -4.66 1.93 -19.82
C ILE A 26 -5.90 1.29 -20.47
N TRP A 27 -5.98 -0.04 -20.53
CA TRP A 27 -7.17 -0.74 -21.03
C TRP A 27 -8.43 -0.36 -20.26
N ARG A 28 -8.36 -0.34 -18.93
CA ARG A 28 -9.47 0.08 -18.07
C ARG A 28 -9.91 1.52 -18.35
N TRP A 29 -8.98 2.43 -18.64
CA TRP A 29 -9.31 3.81 -18.99
C TRP A 29 -9.94 3.92 -20.38
N ILE A 30 -9.52 3.11 -21.35
CA ILE A 30 -10.14 3.04 -22.68
C ILE A 30 -11.57 2.50 -22.57
N GLU A 31 -11.77 1.41 -21.82
CA GLU A 31 -13.09 0.81 -21.59
C GLU A 31 -14.04 1.76 -20.85
N ALA A 32 -13.53 2.54 -19.90
CA ALA A 32 -14.28 3.57 -19.19
C ALA A 32 -14.45 4.88 -20.00
N GLU A 33 -14.05 4.91 -21.27
CA GLU A 33 -14.07 6.08 -22.17
C GLU A 33 -13.33 7.31 -21.61
N ARG A 34 -12.44 7.12 -20.62
CA ARG A 34 -11.62 8.19 -20.03
C ARG A 34 -10.40 8.53 -20.88
N LEU A 35 -9.92 7.57 -21.66
CA LEU A 35 -8.82 7.72 -22.60
C LEU A 35 -9.30 7.35 -24.00
N ARG A 36 -9.24 8.33 -24.92
CA ARG A 36 -9.64 8.09 -26.30
C ARG A 36 -8.59 7.25 -27.02
N ALA A 37 -9.05 6.20 -27.68
CA ALA A 37 -8.21 5.30 -28.45
C ALA A 37 -8.84 4.99 -29.81
N TYR A 38 -8.00 4.78 -30.80
CA TYR A 38 -8.35 4.61 -32.19
C TYR A 38 -7.95 3.22 -32.66
N ARG A 39 -8.87 2.50 -33.27
CA ARG A 39 -8.58 1.20 -33.89
C ARG A 39 -7.93 1.41 -35.25
N VAL A 40 -6.75 0.84 -35.44
CA VAL A 40 -6.01 0.86 -36.71
C VAL A 40 -5.93 -0.57 -37.25
N GLY A 41 -6.78 -0.85 -38.23
CA GLY A 41 -6.94 -2.20 -38.77
C GLY A 41 -7.59 -3.18 -37.78
N PRO A 42 -7.50 -4.49 -38.02
CA PRO A 42 -8.31 -5.47 -37.28
C PRO A 42 -7.88 -5.64 -35.81
N ARG A 43 -6.58 -5.48 -35.50
CA ARG A 43 -6.01 -5.88 -34.19
C ARG A 43 -5.27 -4.79 -33.43
N ARG A 44 -4.99 -3.62 -34.03
CA ARG A 44 -4.13 -2.62 -33.38
C ARG A 44 -4.97 -1.46 -32.85
N ILE A 45 -4.55 -0.95 -31.69
CA ILE A 45 -5.10 0.25 -31.08
C ILE A 45 -3.99 1.27 -30.94
N ARG A 46 -4.33 2.54 -31.23
CA ARG A 46 -3.45 3.70 -31.16
C ARG A 46 -4.08 4.77 -30.29
N ILE A 47 -3.27 5.50 -29.54
CA ILE A 47 -3.68 6.60 -28.67
C ILE A 47 -2.95 7.83 -29.18
N LYS A 48 -3.66 8.94 -29.43
CA LYS A 48 -3.00 10.19 -29.82
C LYS A 48 -2.19 10.74 -28.65
N LYS A 49 -1.06 11.38 -28.95
CA LYS A 49 -0.22 12.05 -27.95
C LYS A 49 -1.02 13.10 -27.14
N GLU A 50 -1.85 13.87 -27.82
CA GLU A 50 -2.71 14.90 -27.20
C GLU A 50 -3.71 14.30 -26.20
N ASP A 51 -4.35 13.19 -26.57
CA ASP A 51 -5.35 12.50 -25.74
C ASP A 51 -4.74 11.91 -24.46
N LEU A 52 -3.43 11.61 -24.44
CA LEU A 52 -2.78 11.08 -23.24
C LEU A 52 -2.81 12.07 -22.07
N SER A 53 -2.89 13.36 -22.35
CA SER A 53 -3.00 14.41 -21.32
C SER A 53 -4.38 14.44 -20.65
N SER A 54 -5.43 13.88 -21.28
CA SER A 54 -6.81 13.94 -20.77
C SER A 54 -7.01 13.18 -19.46
N VAL A 55 -6.18 12.17 -19.20
CA VAL A 55 -6.26 11.34 -18.00
C VAL A 55 -5.49 11.93 -16.81
N ILE A 56 -4.67 12.96 -17.04
CA ILE A 56 -3.89 13.63 -16.00
C ILE A 56 -4.77 14.71 -15.38
N GLN A 57 -5.12 14.52 -14.11
CA GLN A 57 -5.90 15.48 -13.33
C GLN A 57 -5.14 15.85 -12.06
N PRO A 58 -5.29 17.08 -11.54
CA PRO A 58 -4.69 17.44 -10.26
C PRO A 58 -5.16 16.47 -9.18
N ALA A 59 -4.20 15.89 -8.46
CA ALA A 59 -4.50 14.99 -7.36
C ALA A 59 -5.31 15.76 -6.31
N LYS A 60 -6.58 15.37 -6.12
CA LYS A 60 -7.34 15.80 -4.95
C LYS A 60 -6.77 15.04 -3.76
N ILE A 61 -5.80 15.65 -3.10
CA ILE A 61 -5.33 15.15 -1.81
C ILE A 61 -6.54 15.22 -0.87
N ARG A 62 -7.18 14.09 -0.60
CA ARG A 62 -8.16 14.02 0.48
C ARG A 62 -7.36 14.34 1.74
N LYS A 63 -7.63 15.49 2.36
CA LYS A 63 -7.02 15.84 3.67
C LYS A 63 -7.23 14.71 4.68
N GLU A 64 -8.32 13.96 4.53
CA GLU A 64 -8.67 12.74 5.25
C GLU A 64 -7.71 11.55 4.99
N GLU A 65 -7.17 11.39 3.78
CA GLU A 65 -6.21 10.32 3.45
C GLU A 65 -4.80 10.61 3.97
N MET A 66 -4.36 11.88 3.93
CA MET A 66 -3.12 12.29 4.61
C MET A 66 -3.23 12.11 6.12
N ALA A 67 -4.36 12.53 6.72
CA ALA A 67 -4.63 12.30 8.14
C ALA A 67 -4.67 10.80 8.49
N MET A 68 -5.17 9.93 7.60
CA MET A 68 -5.15 8.48 7.78
C MET A 68 -3.73 7.88 7.66
N TRP A 69 -2.87 8.39 6.79
CA TRP A 69 -1.49 7.92 6.66
C TRP A 69 -0.64 8.34 7.87
N ASP A 70 -0.82 9.59 8.34
CA ASP A 70 -0.18 10.08 9.56
C ASP A 70 -0.62 9.29 10.81
N MET A 71 -1.88 8.85 10.87
CA MET A 71 -2.36 7.96 11.94
C MET A 71 -1.74 6.56 11.88
N LYS A 72 -1.43 6.03 10.69
CA LYS A 72 -0.92 4.65 10.54
C LYS A 72 0.58 4.50 10.90
N GLY A 73 1.28 5.61 11.13
CA GLY A 73 2.65 5.64 11.67
C GLY A 73 2.76 5.33 13.16
N LYS A 74 1.64 5.26 13.90
CA LYS A 74 1.60 4.86 15.31
C LYS A 74 0.51 3.84 15.58
N GLY A 75 0.85 2.56 15.45
CA GLY A 75 0.02 1.45 15.93
C GLY A 75 -1.13 1.06 14.99
N GLY A 76 -1.22 -0.24 14.69
CA GLY A 76 -2.26 -0.79 13.83
C GLY A 76 -3.67 -0.36 14.28
N SER A 77 -4.55 -0.15 13.30
CA SER A 77 -5.96 0.19 13.51
C SER A 77 -6.63 -0.82 14.44
N VAL A 78 -6.90 -0.43 15.68
CA VAL A 78 -7.85 -1.16 16.54
C VAL A 78 -9.22 -0.91 15.92
N ARG A 79 -9.84 -1.92 15.31
CA ARG A 79 -11.25 -1.84 14.95
C ARG A 79 -12.03 -1.53 16.24
N PRO A 80 -12.89 -0.49 16.30
CA PRO A 80 -13.74 -0.30 17.46
C PRO A 80 -14.58 -1.56 17.63
N MET A 81 -14.57 -2.15 18.83
CA MET A 81 -15.41 -3.29 19.16
C MET A 81 -16.87 -2.91 18.88
N SER A 82 -17.56 -3.74 18.08
CA SER A 82 -19.00 -3.62 17.87
C SER A 82 -19.69 -3.67 19.23
N ALA A 83 -20.63 -2.76 19.49
CA ALA A 83 -21.36 -2.63 20.76
C ALA A 83 -22.04 -3.95 21.22
N ASN A 84 -22.27 -4.88 20.29
CA ASN A 84 -22.89 -6.19 20.55
C ASN A 84 -21.89 -7.34 20.78
N GLN A 85 -20.58 -7.07 20.81
CA GLN A 85 -19.52 -8.06 21.00
C GLN A 85 -18.50 -7.62 22.06
N ALA A 86 -18.97 -7.10 23.19
CA ALA A 86 -18.14 -6.95 24.37
C ALA A 86 -18.15 -8.28 25.14
N PRO A 87 -17.10 -9.14 25.08
CA PRO A 87 -16.79 -9.94 26.26
C PRO A 87 -16.62 -8.93 27.41
N ASP A 88 -17.22 -9.21 28.57
CA ASP A 88 -17.09 -8.38 29.77
C ASP A 88 -15.64 -7.87 29.87
N GLN A 89 -15.46 -6.55 29.77
CA GLN A 89 -14.14 -5.93 29.66
C GLN A 89 -13.20 -6.43 30.77
N ALA A 90 -13.77 -6.76 31.93
CA ALA A 90 -13.04 -7.36 33.05
C ALA A 90 -12.43 -8.72 32.70
N THR A 91 -13.11 -9.57 31.93
CA THR A 91 -12.58 -10.87 31.49
C THR A 91 -11.44 -10.74 30.49
N ALA A 92 -11.53 -9.77 29.57
CA ALA A 92 -10.45 -9.49 28.62
C ALA A 92 -9.20 -8.96 29.35
N ILE A 93 -9.39 -8.01 30.27
CA ILE A 93 -8.32 -7.47 31.11
C ILE A 93 -7.66 -8.59 31.93
N ARG A 94 -8.45 -9.47 32.57
CA ARG A 94 -7.92 -10.62 33.33
C ARG A 94 -7.07 -11.55 32.46
N LYS A 95 -7.51 -11.85 31.23
CA LYS A 95 -6.74 -12.70 30.30
C LYS A 95 -5.43 -12.05 29.89
N VAL A 96 -5.43 -10.74 29.64
CA VAL A 96 -4.21 -10.00 29.30
C VAL A 96 -3.21 -9.99 30.45
N LEU A 97 -3.68 -9.73 31.68
CA LEU A 97 -2.84 -9.74 32.87
C LEU A 97 -2.24 -11.13 33.13
N ALA A 98 -3.05 -12.18 33.06
CA ALA A 98 -2.58 -13.55 33.24
C ALA A 98 -1.55 -13.97 32.16
N LEU A 99 -1.74 -13.53 30.91
CA LEU A 99 -0.77 -13.78 29.85
C LEU A 99 0.55 -13.04 30.10
N ARG A 100 0.48 -11.78 30.54
CA ARG A 100 1.65 -10.97 30.88
C ARG A 100 2.47 -11.61 32.01
N GLU A 101 1.82 -12.09 33.07
CA GLU A 101 2.48 -12.76 34.18
C GLU A 101 3.19 -14.04 33.73
N LYS A 102 2.56 -14.86 32.87
CA LYS A 102 3.20 -16.06 32.30
C LYS A 102 4.44 -15.72 31.48
N ILE A 103 4.38 -14.66 30.67
CA ILE A 103 5.52 -14.19 29.87
C ILE A 103 6.65 -13.73 30.79
N LEU A 104 6.34 -12.98 31.85
CA LEU A 104 7.32 -12.53 32.84
C LEU A 104 7.97 -13.68 33.59
N ALA A 105 7.18 -14.66 34.04
CA ALA A 105 7.69 -15.85 34.72
C ALA A 105 8.65 -16.65 33.81
N ARG A 106 8.28 -16.83 32.54
CA ARG A 106 9.14 -17.52 31.55
C ARG A 106 10.45 -16.78 31.26
N ARG A 107 10.46 -15.46 31.36
CA ARG A 107 11.62 -14.60 31.10
C ARG A 107 12.40 -14.20 32.36
N GLY A 108 12.14 -14.84 33.51
CA GLY A 108 12.84 -14.53 34.76
C GLY A 108 12.64 -13.09 35.23
N GLY A 109 11.47 -12.49 34.97
CA GLY A 109 11.14 -11.12 35.35
C GLY A 109 11.58 -10.04 34.35
N ARG A 110 12.26 -10.39 33.25
CA ARG A 110 12.59 -9.41 32.20
C ARG A 110 11.39 -9.13 31.29
N LEU A 111 11.10 -7.84 31.11
CA LEU A 111 10.09 -7.38 30.17
C LEU A 111 10.54 -7.61 28.71
N LEU A 112 9.57 -7.64 27.79
CA LEU A 112 9.87 -7.55 26.36
C LEU A 112 10.54 -6.20 26.08
N PRO A 113 11.60 -6.15 25.26
CA PRO A 113 12.21 -4.88 24.89
C PRO A 113 11.20 -4.00 24.13
N GLY A 114 11.38 -2.68 24.24
CA GLY A 114 10.39 -1.69 23.80
C GLY A 114 10.20 -1.60 22.29
N SER A 115 11.07 -2.23 21.51
CA SER A 115 11.05 -2.23 20.06
C SER A 115 11.22 -3.63 19.47
N SER A 116 10.58 -3.86 18.32
CA SER A 116 10.76 -5.08 17.53
C SER A 116 12.19 -5.23 16.99
N ALA A 117 12.91 -4.13 16.81
CA ALA A 117 14.31 -4.17 16.38
C ALA A 117 15.21 -4.80 17.45
N ASP A 118 14.93 -4.52 18.72
CA ASP A 118 15.69 -5.05 19.86
C ASP A 118 15.48 -6.57 20.00
N LEU A 119 14.27 -7.06 19.77
CA LEU A 119 13.97 -8.51 19.74
C LEU A 119 14.78 -9.24 18.66
N ILE A 120 14.89 -8.63 17.48
CA ILE A 120 15.64 -9.23 16.36
C ILE A 120 17.14 -9.24 16.67
N LYS A 121 17.64 -8.20 17.33
CA LYS A 121 19.04 -8.11 17.77
C LYS A 121 19.37 -9.16 18.81
N GLU A 122 18.55 -9.28 19.86
CA GLU A 122 18.70 -10.29 20.93
C GLU A 122 18.72 -11.72 20.35
N ALA A 123 17.78 -12.05 19.46
CA ALA A 123 17.73 -13.38 18.84
C ALA A 123 18.93 -13.70 17.93
N ARG A 124 19.56 -12.67 17.35
CA ARG A 124 20.79 -12.83 16.55
C ARG A 124 21.99 -13.04 17.45
N GLU A 125 22.08 -12.30 18.54
CA GLU A 125 23.13 -12.43 19.56
C GLU A 125 23.10 -13.82 20.21
N GLU A 126 21.92 -14.33 20.57
CA GLU A 126 21.72 -15.69 21.08
C GLU A 126 22.24 -16.74 20.08
N ARG A 127 21.88 -16.63 18.80
CA ARG A 127 22.34 -17.57 17.75
C ARG A 127 23.86 -17.53 17.54
N THR A 128 24.48 -16.36 17.67
CA THR A 128 25.94 -16.23 17.56
C THR A 128 26.69 -16.73 18.80
N ALA A 129 26.05 -16.74 19.97
CA ALA A 129 26.66 -17.25 21.21
C ALA A 129 26.63 -18.78 21.32
N GLU A 130 25.76 -19.44 20.55
CA GLU A 130 25.65 -20.91 20.47
C GLU A 130 26.61 -21.56 19.44
N LEU A 131 27.39 -20.75 18.70
CA LEU A 131 28.43 -21.19 17.74
C LEU A 131 29.82 -21.13 18.35
#